data_AF-A0A7J5TEF0-F1
#
_entry.id   AF-A0A7J5TEF0-F1
#
_cell.length_a   1.000
_cell.length_b   1.000
_cell.length_c   1.000
_cell.angle_alpha   90.00
_cell.angle_beta   90.00
_cell.angle_gamma   90.00
#
_symmetry.space_group_name_H-M   'P 1'
#
loop_
_entity.id
_entity.type
_entity.pdbx_description
1 polymer ?
#
loop_
_entity_poly.entity_id
_entity_poly.type
_entity_poly.pdbx_seq_one_letter_code
_entity_poly.pdbx_strand_id
1 'polypeptide(L)'
;MKYFEYEISGIDGSAAKFVGYCLDNSEEVVPDRVRPSVLVIPGGGYEMTSDREAEPIAMQFLAAGFNAFVLRYSVKPSVFPVALLEAADAMTMIREHAAEWHVDPDAIAVIGFSAGGH
;
A
#
# COMPACT_ATOMS: atom_id res chain seq x y z
N MET A 1 0.32 14.26 8.91
CA MET A 1 0.31 13.02 8.10
C MET A 1 -0.18 11.92 9.01
N LYS A 2 -1.13 11.11 8.55
CA LYS A 2 -1.57 9.89 9.23
C LYS A 2 -0.67 8.72 8.84
N TYR A 3 -0.25 7.99 9.86
CA TYR A 3 0.44 6.71 9.74
C TYR A 3 -0.42 5.64 10.40
N PHE A 4 -0.58 4.51 9.74
CA PHE A 4 -1.29 3.37 10.32
C PHE A 4 -0.80 2.06 9.72
N GLU A 5 -1.08 0.99 10.46
CA GLU A 5 -0.79 -0.37 10.05
C GLU A 5 -2.05 -1.22 10.23
N TYR A 6 -2.32 -2.05 9.23
CA TYR A 6 -3.33 -3.09 9.30
C TYR A 6 -2.71 -4.43 8.92
N GLU A 7 -3.35 -5.48 9.41
CA GLU A 7 -3.07 -6.85 8.98
C GLU A 7 -4.12 -7.27 7.96
N ILE A 8 -3.68 -7.91 6.88
CA ILE A 8 -4.55 -8.57 5.91
C ILE A 8 -4.35 -10.07 6.09
N SER A 9 -5.42 -10.77 6.44
CA SER A 9 -5.39 -12.22 6.64
C SER A 9 -5.40 -12.93 5.28
N GLY A 10 -4.35 -13.69 5.00
CA GLY A 10 -4.28 -14.56 3.83
C GLY A 10 -5.25 -15.73 3.93
N ILE A 11 -5.65 -16.26 2.78
CA ILE A 11 -6.60 -17.39 2.69
C ILE A 11 -6.08 -18.70 3.30
N ASP A 12 -4.77 -18.81 3.52
CA ASP A 12 -4.11 -19.94 4.19
C ASP A 12 -3.83 -19.66 5.68
N GLY A 13 -4.34 -18.54 6.21
CA GLY A 13 -4.13 -18.09 7.59
C GLY A 13 -2.83 -17.31 7.80
N SER A 14 -2.09 -16.98 6.74
CA SER A 14 -0.97 -16.04 6.82
C SER A 14 -1.44 -14.61 7.15
N ALA A 15 -0.48 -13.73 7.44
CA ALA A 15 -0.73 -12.35 7.81
C ALA A 15 0.20 -11.42 7.03
N ALA A 16 -0.36 -10.73 6.03
CA ALA A 16 0.34 -9.66 5.34
C ALA A 16 0.22 -8.34 6.11
N LYS A 17 1.27 -7.54 6.06
CA LYS A 17 1.30 -6.21 6.69
C LYS A 17 1.00 -5.14 5.66
N PHE A 18 -0.05 -4.37 5.90
CA PHE A 18 -0.44 -3.21 5.10
C PHE A 18 -0.17 -1.93 5.87
N VAL A 19 0.64 -1.04 5.31
CA VAL A 19 1.05 0.22 5.95
C VAL A 19 0.56 1.39 5.12
N GLY A 20 -0.09 2.37 5.75
CA GLY A 20 -0.58 3.57 5.10
C GLY A 20 0.14 4.83 5.56
N TYR A 21 0.51 5.66 4.59
CA TYR A 21 1.02 7.01 4.79
C TYR A 21 0.12 7.98 4.03
N CYS A 22 -0.72 8.71 4.76
CA CYS A 22 -1.70 9.62 4.17
C CYS A 22 -1.41 11.06 4.60
N LEU A 23 -1.23 11.96 3.64
CA LEU A 23 -1.02 13.37 3.93
C LEU A 23 -2.34 14.00 4.40
N ASP A 24 -2.29 14.69 5.54
CA ASP A 24 -3.45 15.45 6.00
C ASP A 24 -3.69 16.67 5.12
N ASN A 25 -4.93 17.12 5.09
CA ASN A 25 -5.28 18.40 4.50
C ASN A 25 -4.97 19.55 5.46
N SER A 26 -4.80 20.73 4.89
CA SER A 26 -4.59 21.97 5.64
C SER A 26 -5.67 22.96 5.22
N GLU A 27 -6.37 23.53 6.21
CA GLU A 27 -7.38 24.56 5.98
C GLU A 27 -6.81 25.80 5.26
N GLU A 28 -5.53 26.08 5.47
CA GLU A 28 -4.84 27.23 4.86
C GLU A 28 -4.45 27.01 3.40
N VAL A 29 -4.37 25.76 2.94
CA VAL A 29 -3.90 25.41 1.59
C VAL A 29 -5.05 24.90 0.73
N VAL A 30 -5.57 23.71 1.06
CA VAL A 30 -6.74 23.09 0.44
C VAL A 30 -7.37 22.12 1.46
N PRO A 31 -8.53 22.45 2.06
CA PRO A 31 -9.14 21.67 3.14
C PRO A 31 -9.67 20.30 2.68
N ASP A 32 -10.14 20.20 1.43
CA ASP A 32 -10.83 19.00 0.91
C ASP A 32 -10.06 18.36 -0.26
N ARG A 33 -8.72 18.42 -0.21
CA ARG A 33 -7.89 17.81 -1.24
C ARG A 33 -8.01 16.29 -1.19
N VAL A 34 -8.36 15.68 -2.33
CA VAL A 34 -8.11 14.26 -2.61
C VAL A 34 -6.80 14.13 -3.39
N ARG A 35 -6.09 13.01 -3.22
CA ARG A 35 -4.77 12.77 -3.81
C ARG A 35 -4.75 11.46 -4.60
N PRO A 36 -4.03 11.43 -5.73
CA PRO A 36 -3.68 10.14 -6.32
C PRO A 36 -2.86 9.33 -5.31
N SER A 37 -2.90 8.01 -5.44
CA SER A 37 -2.28 7.10 -4.49
C SER A 37 -1.46 6.02 -5.17
N VAL A 38 -0.52 5.44 -4.42
CA VAL A 38 0.27 4.31 -4.89
C VAL A 38 0.27 3.19 -3.85
N LEU A 39 0.08 1.95 -4.31
CA LEU A 39 0.37 0.74 -3.56
C LEU A 39 1.75 0.21 -3.99
N VAL A 40 2.70 0.25 -3.06
CA VAL A 40 4.07 -0.26 -3.23
C VAL A 40 4.12 -1.71 -2.78
N ILE A 41 4.61 -2.60 -3.64
CA ILE A 41 4.75 -4.04 -3.38
C ILE A 41 6.24 -4.40 -3.53
N PRO A 42 6.98 -4.57 -2.41
CA PRO A 42 8.42 -4.82 -2.45
C PRO A 42 8.78 -6.17 -3.06
N GLY A 43 10.00 -6.32 -3.57
CA GLY A 43 10.55 -7.61 -3.96
C GLY A 43 11.04 -8.43 -2.78
N GLY A 44 11.80 -9.48 -3.10
CA GLY A 44 12.37 -10.40 -2.12
C GLY A 44 12.13 -11.89 -2.41
N GLY A 45 11.81 -12.22 -3.66
CA GLY A 45 11.85 -13.59 -4.18
C GLY A 45 10.84 -14.55 -3.54
N TYR A 46 9.74 -14.03 -2.98
CA TYR A 46 8.81 -14.79 -2.15
C TYR A 46 9.47 -15.45 -0.91
N GLU A 47 10.60 -14.93 -0.45
CA GLU A 47 11.29 -15.34 0.79
C GLU A 47 11.19 -14.24 1.87
N MET A 48 11.11 -12.99 1.44
CA MET A 48 10.99 -11.81 2.29
C MET A 48 10.37 -10.64 1.50
N THR A 49 10.14 -9.51 2.17
CA THR A 49 9.80 -8.23 1.53
C THR A 49 10.93 -7.23 1.78
N SER A 50 11.57 -6.71 0.74
CA SER A 50 12.77 -5.88 0.88
C SER A 50 12.48 -4.45 1.33
N ASP A 51 13.10 -4.02 2.42
CA ASP A 51 12.98 -2.64 2.92
C ASP A 51 13.49 -1.58 1.92
N ARG A 52 14.42 -1.95 1.03
CA ARG A 52 14.96 -1.04 0.01
C ARG A 52 13.92 -0.64 -1.04
N GLU A 53 12.88 -1.44 -1.19
CA GLU A 53 11.84 -1.33 -2.21
C GLU A 53 10.47 -1.00 -1.60
N ALA A 54 10.45 -0.63 -0.31
CA ALA A 54 9.26 -0.37 0.50
C ALA A 54 9.12 1.12 0.87
N GLU A 55 9.32 1.48 2.13
CA GLU A 55 9.14 2.84 2.65
C GLU A 55 9.99 3.90 1.93
N PRO A 56 11.26 3.64 1.51
CA PRO A 56 12.01 4.60 0.72
C PRO A 56 11.27 5.03 -0.56
N ILE A 57 10.57 4.10 -1.22
CA ILE A 57 9.76 4.39 -2.41
C ILE A 57 8.49 5.15 -2.02
N ALA A 58 7.80 4.72 -0.95
CA ALA A 58 6.62 5.42 -0.43
C ALA A 58 6.92 6.89 -0.10
N MET A 59 8.07 7.19 0.49
CA MET A 59 8.49 8.57 0.81
C MET A 59 8.69 9.42 -0.44
N GLN A 60 9.16 8.87 -1.56
CA GLN A 60 9.29 9.63 -2.81
C GLN A 60 7.92 10.02 -3.36
N PHE A 61 6.94 9.12 -3.31
CA PHE A 61 5.57 9.41 -3.74
C PHE A 61 4.86 10.40 -2.83
N LEU A 62 5.04 10.30 -1.51
CA LEU A 62 4.55 11.30 -0.56
C LEU A 62 5.13 12.69 -0.85
N ALA A 63 6.44 12.78 -1.10
CA ALA A 63 7.08 14.05 -1.47
C ALA A 63 6.53 14.62 -2.79
N ALA A 64 6.09 13.75 -3.72
CA ALA A 64 5.43 14.14 -4.96
C ALA A 64 3.93 14.46 -4.80
N GLY A 65 3.38 14.37 -3.58
CA GLY A 65 1.99 14.73 -3.28
C GLY A 65 0.96 13.61 -3.46
N PHE A 66 1.41 12.36 -3.53
CA PHE A 66 0.56 11.18 -3.47
C PHE A 66 0.34 10.76 -2.02
N ASN A 67 -0.72 9.99 -1.75
CA ASN A 67 -0.69 9.09 -0.60
C ASN A 67 0.06 7.81 -0.99
N ALA A 68 0.71 7.17 -0.04
CA ALA A 68 1.49 5.97 -0.30
C ALA A 68 1.12 4.86 0.67
N PHE A 69 0.96 3.66 0.12
CA PHE A 69 0.67 2.44 0.86
C PHE A 69 1.76 1.42 0.56
N VAL A 70 2.12 0.59 1.54
CA VAL A 70 3.08 -0.50 1.36
C VAL A 70 2.40 -1.80 1.76
N LEU A 71 2.37 -2.77 0.84
CA LEU A 71 1.94 -4.12 1.13
C LEU A 71 3.16 -5.03 1.24
N ARG A 72 3.42 -5.49 2.46
CA ARG A 72 4.35 -6.59 2.73
C ARG A 72 3.54 -7.88 2.75
N TYR A 73 3.38 -8.46 1.55
CA TYR A 73 2.58 -9.67 1.30
C TYR A 73 3.19 -10.91 1.95
N SER A 74 2.37 -11.94 2.08
CA SER A 74 2.77 -13.23 2.62
C SER A 74 3.69 -13.95 1.64
N VAL A 75 4.86 -14.33 2.16
CA VAL A 75 5.91 -15.07 1.46
C VAL A 75 5.87 -16.54 1.88
N LYS A 76 6.87 -17.35 1.49
CA LYS A 76 6.97 -18.76 1.89
C LYS A 76 6.71 -18.94 3.40
N PRO A 77 5.93 -19.96 3.81
CA PRO A 77 5.46 -21.10 3.00
C PRO A 77 4.22 -20.81 2.13
N SER A 78 3.66 -19.60 2.19
CA SER A 78 2.48 -19.21 1.41
C SER A 78 2.78 -19.29 -0.09
N VAL A 79 1.78 -19.70 -0.87
CA VAL A 79 1.88 -19.90 -2.32
C VAL A 79 0.76 -19.18 -3.05
N PHE A 80 0.89 -19.04 -4.36
CA PHE A 80 -0.20 -18.50 -5.18
C PHE A 80 -1.52 -19.27 -4.90
N PRO A 81 -2.66 -18.59 -4.68
CA PRO A 81 -2.91 -17.17 -4.96
C PRO A 81 -2.83 -16.21 -3.73
N VAL A 82 -2.25 -16.61 -2.60
CA VAL A 82 -2.31 -15.85 -1.34
C VAL A 82 -1.90 -14.38 -1.51
N ALA A 83 -0.68 -14.11 -1.98
CA ALA A 83 -0.18 -12.74 -2.17
C ALA A 83 -1.00 -11.91 -3.17
N LEU A 84 -1.61 -12.55 -4.19
CA LEU A 84 -2.47 -11.88 -5.15
C LEU A 84 -3.77 -11.40 -4.50
N LEU A 85 -4.37 -12.25 -3.65
CA LEU A 85 -5.58 -11.91 -2.93
C LEU A 85 -5.31 -10.83 -1.88
N GLU A 86 -4.18 -10.89 -1.17
CA GLU A 86 -3.78 -9.83 -0.24
C GLU A 86 -3.58 -8.48 -0.96
N ALA A 87 -3.03 -8.50 -2.18
CA ALA A 87 -2.94 -7.29 -3.01
C ALA A 87 -4.32 -6.77 -3.44
N ALA A 88 -5.26 -7.65 -3.76
CA ALA A 88 -6.64 -7.27 -4.04
C ALA A 88 -7.35 -6.68 -2.81
N ASP A 89 -7.14 -7.28 -1.63
CA ASP A 89 -7.70 -6.80 -0.35
C ASP A 89 -7.10 -5.44 0.05
N ALA A 90 -5.79 -5.23 -0.16
CA ALA A 90 -5.16 -3.93 0.04
C ALA A 90 -5.78 -2.86 -0.85
N MET A 91 -6.02 -3.17 -2.14
CA MET A 91 -6.70 -2.25 -3.06
C MET A 91 -8.15 -1.97 -2.66
N THR A 92 -8.88 -2.99 -2.19
CA THR A 92 -10.23 -2.83 -1.64
C THR A 92 -10.21 -1.90 -0.43
N MET A 93 -9.31 -2.14 0.52
CA MET A 93 -9.18 -1.34 1.73
C MET A 93 -8.89 0.14 1.43
N ILE A 94 -7.99 0.43 0.47
CA ILE A 94 -7.71 1.80 0.01
C ILE A 94 -8.97 2.47 -0.54
N ARG A 95 -9.75 1.76 -1.36
CA ARG A 95 -10.98 2.30 -1.96
C ARG A 95 -12.09 2.52 -0.94
N GLU A 96 -12.27 1.59 0.00
CA GLU A 96 -13.30 1.67 1.04
C GLU A 96 -13.05 2.84 2.00
N HIS A 97 -11.80 3.14 2.31
CA HIS A 97 -11.42 4.23 3.21
C HIS A 97 -11.04 5.52 2.47
N ALA A 98 -11.32 5.63 1.17
CA ALA A 98 -10.82 6.72 0.34
C ALA A 98 -11.19 8.12 0.88
N ALA A 99 -12.41 8.28 1.40
CA ALA A 99 -12.86 9.53 2.00
C ALA A 99 -12.06 9.89 3.27
N GLU A 100 -11.80 8.91 4.15
CA GLU A 100 -11.07 9.12 5.40
C GLU A 100 -9.59 9.42 5.17
N TRP A 101 -9.01 8.81 4.13
CA TRP A 101 -7.59 8.88 3.81
C TRP A 101 -7.26 9.92 2.75
N HIS A 102 -8.25 10.68 2.28
CA HIS A 102 -8.09 11.71 1.25
C HIS A 102 -7.53 11.14 -0.07
N VAL A 103 -7.95 9.93 -0.43
CA VAL A 103 -7.58 9.24 -1.65
C VAL A 103 -8.59 9.55 -2.75
N ASP A 104 -8.10 9.79 -3.96
CA ASP A 104 -8.91 9.74 -5.18
C ASP A 104 -9.08 8.25 -5.60
N PRO A 105 -10.29 7.66 -5.49
CA PRO A 105 -10.51 6.25 -5.76
C PRO A 105 -10.31 5.89 -7.25
N ASP A 106 -10.35 6.87 -8.15
CA ASP A 106 -10.16 6.65 -9.58
C ASP A 106 -8.69 6.80 -10.00
N ALA A 107 -7.80 7.20 -9.07
CA ALA A 107 -6.39 7.45 -9.32
C ALA A 107 -5.46 6.70 -8.34
N ILE A 108 -5.56 5.36 -8.32
CA ILE A 108 -4.70 4.48 -7.52
C ILE A 108 -3.81 3.64 -8.45
N ALA A 109 -2.50 3.84 -8.36
CA ALA A 109 -1.50 3.07 -9.10
C ALA A 109 -0.92 1.95 -8.22
N VAL A 110 -0.33 0.94 -8.86
CA VAL A 110 0.49 -0.09 -8.20
C VAL A 110 1.90 -0.03 -8.76
N ILE A 111 2.90 -0.15 -7.88
CA ILE A 111 4.29 -0.33 -8.27
C ILE A 111 4.87 -1.54 -7.54
N GLY A 112 5.31 -2.53 -8.31
CA GLY A 112 5.91 -3.75 -7.80
C GLY A 112 7.38 -3.88 -8.24
N PHE A 113 8.22 -4.41 -7.36
CA PHE A 113 9.64 -4.62 -7.64
C PHE A 113 9.98 -6.10 -7.59
N SER A 114 10.69 -6.62 -8.61
CA SER A 114 11.11 -8.03 -8.66
C SER A 114 9.91 -8.98 -8.42
N ALA A 115 9.94 -9.84 -7.41
CA ALA A 115 8.83 -10.71 -7.02
C ALA A 115 7.53 -9.97 -6.66
N GLY A 116 7.60 -8.72 -6.19
CA GLY A 116 6.42 -7.89 -5.94
C GLY A 116 5.81 -7.30 -7.22
N GLY A 117 6.54 -7.33 -8.34
CA GLY A 117 6.04 -6.92 -9.65
C GLY A 117 5.49 -8.06 -10.52
N HIS A 118 5.65 -9.31 -10.07
CA HIS A 118 5.08 -10.50 -10.71
C HIS A 118 3.70 -10.79 -10.13
#